data_AF-A0A2L0HBR9-F1
#
_entry.id   AF-A0A2L0HBR9-F1
#
_cell.length_a   1.000
_cell.length_b   1.000
_cell.length_c   1.000
_cell.angle_alpha   90.00
_cell.angle_beta   90.00
_cell.angle_gamma   90.00
#
_symmetry.space_group_name_H-M   'P 1'
#
loop_
_entity.id
_entity.type
_entity.pdbx_description
1 polymer ?
#
loop_
_entity_poly.entity_id
_entity_poly.type
_entity_poly.pdbx_seq_one_letter_code
_entity_poly.pdbx_strand_id
1 'polypeptide(L)'
;MPCCRYRYTGSNHNIPRYSCWRGLLDNGEPRCITFGGLRVDDAIEAALLRDLEAARYAADRALLQYDAADPEDGLVTSELEARSNNALAHVGEIEARVARHQTAGAAINSHVHIADRRACGKPSQRMDSAIDRCKAGDTHRAHAHP
;
A
#
# COMPACT_ATOMS: atom_id res chain seq x y z
N MET A 1 -16.62 -7.76 -8.56
CA MET A 1 -16.16 -8.14 -7.20
C MET A 1 -14.72 -8.61 -7.30
N PRO A 2 -13.76 -8.03 -6.56
CA PRO A 2 -12.38 -8.50 -6.60
C PRO A 2 -12.29 -9.88 -5.95
N CYS A 3 -11.77 -10.86 -6.70
CA CYS A 3 -11.59 -12.24 -6.26
C CYS A 3 -10.33 -12.45 -5.39
N CYS A 4 -9.64 -11.38 -5.02
CA CYS A 4 -8.44 -11.43 -4.18
C CYS A 4 -8.85 -11.23 -2.72
N ARG A 5 -8.47 -12.18 -1.85
CA ARG A 5 -8.70 -12.09 -0.40
C ARG A 5 -7.37 -11.86 0.30
N TYR A 6 -7.42 -10.92 1.22
CA TYR A 6 -6.33 -10.59 2.12
C TYR A 6 -6.50 -11.29 3.47
N ARG A 7 -5.43 -11.88 3.99
CA ARG A 7 -5.38 -12.51 5.32
C ARG A 7 -4.02 -12.24 5.97
N TYR A 8 -4.00 -11.98 7.27
CA TYR A 8 -2.77 -11.95 8.04
C TYR A 8 -2.39 -13.34 8.56
N THR A 9 -1.10 -13.66 8.52
CA THR A 9 -0.53 -14.95 8.95
C THR A 9 0.74 -14.75 9.77
N GLY A 10 1.39 -15.85 10.19
CA GLY A 10 2.57 -15.83 11.05
C GLY A 10 2.21 -15.90 12.53
N SER A 11 3.17 -16.22 13.40
CA SER A 11 2.96 -16.36 14.86
C SER A 11 2.32 -15.14 15.50
N ASN A 12 2.54 -13.97 14.88
CA ASN A 12 2.10 -12.67 15.34
C ASN A 12 0.97 -12.06 14.50
N HIS A 13 0.46 -12.76 13.48
CA HIS A 13 -0.59 -12.23 12.59
C HIS A 13 -0.26 -10.87 11.95
N ASN A 14 1.00 -10.63 11.61
CA ASN A 14 1.45 -9.41 10.94
C ASN A 14 1.97 -9.65 9.52
N ILE A 15 1.93 -10.90 9.03
CA ILE A 15 2.41 -11.21 7.68
C ILE A 15 1.20 -11.17 6.74
N PRO A 16 0.99 -10.07 6.01
CA PRO A 16 -0.04 -10.01 4.97
C PRO A 16 0.15 -11.13 3.95
N ARG A 17 -0.95 -11.78 3.57
CA ARG A 17 -1.00 -12.71 2.45
C ARG A 17 -2.20 -12.41 1.58
N TYR A 18 -1.91 -12.22 0.31
CA TYR A 18 -2.89 -12.06 -0.74
C TYR A 18 -3.05 -13.41 -1.43
N SER A 19 -4.30 -13.81 -1.61
CA SER A 19 -4.63 -15.07 -2.26
C SER A 19 -5.75 -14.86 -3.25
N CYS A 20 -5.64 -15.49 -4.42
CA CYS A 20 -6.74 -15.57 -5.36
C CYS A 20 -7.75 -16.61 -4.86
N TRP A 21 -9.01 -16.19 -4.76
CA TRP A 21 -10.14 -17.04 -4.35
C TRP A 21 -11.02 -17.44 -5.53
N ARG A 22 -10.71 -16.96 -6.74
CA ARG A 22 -11.49 -17.22 -7.96
C ARG A 22 -11.66 -18.72 -8.23
N GLY A 23 -10.56 -19.47 -8.37
CA GLY A 23 -10.62 -20.92 -8.63
C GLY A 23 -11.32 -21.72 -7.53
N LEU A 24 -11.16 -21.30 -6.27
CA LEU A 24 -11.85 -21.94 -5.14
C LEU A 24 -13.36 -21.68 -5.16
N LEU A 25 -13.77 -20.44 -5.45
CA LEU A 25 -15.18 -20.04 -5.46
C LEU A 25 -15.92 -20.51 -6.71
N ASP A 26 -15.26 -20.48 -7.85
CA ASP A 26 -15.88 -20.74 -9.15
C ASP A 26 -15.83 -22.25 -9.49
N ASN A 27 -14.74 -22.96 -9.13
CA ASN A 27 -14.49 -24.34 -9.58
C ASN A 27 -14.16 -25.34 -8.45
N GLY A 28 -14.07 -24.91 -7.18
CA GLY A 28 -13.62 -25.77 -6.08
C GLY A 28 -12.13 -26.14 -6.12
N GLU A 29 -11.34 -25.42 -6.91
CA GLU A 29 -9.91 -25.70 -7.12
C GLU A 29 -9.01 -25.10 -6.02
N PRO A 30 -7.78 -25.61 -5.86
CA PRO A 30 -6.79 -24.99 -4.98
C PRO A 30 -6.53 -23.51 -5.34
N ARG A 31 -6.17 -22.70 -4.34
CA ARG A 31 -5.84 -21.28 -4.56
C ARG A 31 -4.65 -21.16 -5.51
N CYS A 32 -4.90 -20.64 -6.71
CA CYS A 32 -3.94 -20.65 -7.81
C CYS A 32 -2.80 -19.62 -7.70
N ILE A 33 -3.02 -18.48 -7.03
CA ILE A 33 -1.97 -17.47 -6.78
C ILE A 33 -1.99 -17.10 -5.30
N THR A 34 -0.83 -17.16 -4.65
CA THR A 34 -0.63 -16.66 -3.28
C THR A 34 0.69 -15.92 -3.22
N PHE A 35 0.70 -14.68 -2.73
CA PHE A 35 1.92 -13.95 -2.42
C PHE A 35 1.87 -13.31 -1.03
N GLY A 36 3.03 -13.22 -0.39
CA GLY A 36 3.18 -12.52 0.88
C GLY A 36 3.34 -11.03 0.63
N GLY A 37 2.64 -10.20 1.40
CA GLY A 37 2.72 -8.75 1.30
C GLY A 37 4.07 -8.19 1.74
N LEU A 38 4.81 -8.86 2.63
CA LEU A 38 6.10 -8.36 3.13
C LEU A 38 7.09 -8.02 2.00
N ARG A 39 7.23 -8.90 1.00
CA ARG A 39 8.10 -8.65 -0.15
C ARG A 39 7.59 -7.53 -1.06
N VAL A 40 6.28 -7.35 -1.11
CA VAL A 40 5.65 -6.26 -1.87
C VAL A 40 5.87 -4.94 -1.13
N ASP A 41 5.73 -4.95 0.19
CA ASP A 41 5.98 -3.79 1.05
C ASP A 41 7.45 -3.35 0.95
N ASP A 42 8.40 -4.29 1.05
CA ASP A 42 9.84 -4.01 0.87
C ASP A 42 10.14 -3.42 -0.52
N ALA A 43 9.52 -3.98 -1.57
CA ALA A 43 9.72 -3.51 -2.94
C ALA A 43 9.12 -2.11 -3.17
N ILE A 44 7.97 -1.81 -2.54
CA ILE A 44 7.35 -0.49 -2.57
C ILE A 44 8.22 0.51 -1.81
N GLU A 45 8.71 0.16 -0.62
CA GLU A 45 9.62 1.03 0.15
C GLU A 45 10.89 1.35 -0.64
N ALA A 46 11.53 0.34 -1.22
CA ALA A 46 12.73 0.52 -2.05
C ALA A 46 12.46 1.36 -3.32
N ALA A 47 11.27 1.28 -3.91
CA ALA A 47 10.88 2.14 -5.02
C ALA A 47 10.70 3.60 -4.56
N LEU A 48 9.99 3.82 -3.45
CA LEU A 48 9.75 5.17 -2.91
C LEU A 48 11.04 5.86 -2.47
N LEU A 49 12.00 5.12 -1.89
CA LEU A 49 13.29 5.68 -1.51
C LEU A 49 14.12 6.11 -2.73
N ARG A 50 14.07 5.34 -3.83
CA ARG A 50 14.71 5.75 -5.10
C ARG A 50 14.05 6.97 -5.72
N ASP A 51 12.72 7.02 -5.71
CA ASP A 51 11.97 8.20 -6.17
C ASP A 51 12.32 9.44 -5.32
N LEU A 52 12.47 9.27 -4.01
CA LEU A 52 12.85 10.36 -3.11
C LEU A 52 14.25 10.88 -3.40
N GLU A 53 15.21 9.99 -3.63
CA GLU A 53 16.57 10.37 -4.01
C GLU A 53 16.60 11.13 -5.34
N ALA A 54 15.85 10.65 -6.34
CA ALA A 54 15.72 11.35 -7.63
C ALA A 54 15.07 12.73 -7.48
N ALA A 55 14.03 12.86 -6.66
CA ALA A 55 13.36 14.13 -6.40
C ALA A 55 14.28 15.13 -5.69
N ARG A 56 15.05 14.66 -4.68
CA ARG A 56 16.03 15.50 -3.98
C ARG A 56 17.12 16.00 -4.91
N TYR A 57 17.67 15.12 -5.74
CA TYR A 57 18.65 15.52 -6.75
C TYR A 57 18.10 16.58 -7.71
N ALA A 58 16.83 16.46 -8.15
CA ALA A 58 16.19 17.45 -9.00
C ALA A 58 16.02 18.80 -8.29
N ALA A 59 15.64 18.80 -7.01
CA ALA A 59 15.54 20.01 -6.19
C ALA A 59 16.91 20.69 -6.00
N ASP A 60 17.95 19.92 -5.68
CA ASP A 60 19.32 20.44 -5.54
C ASP A 60 19.81 21.05 -6.86
N ARG A 61 19.52 20.41 -8.00
CA ARG A 61 19.86 20.95 -9.32
C ARG A 61 19.11 22.24 -9.63
N ALA A 62 17.83 22.34 -9.27
CA ALA A 62 17.05 23.55 -9.46
C ALA A 62 17.56 24.71 -8.59
N LEU A 63 17.98 24.43 -7.35
CA LEU A 63 18.59 25.42 -6.47
C LEU A 63 19.92 25.95 -7.03
N LEU A 64 20.79 25.05 -7.50
CA LEU A 64 22.05 25.45 -8.14
C LEU A 64 21.83 26.32 -9.40
N GLN A 65 20.74 26.08 -10.14
CA GLN A 65 20.38 26.93 -11.28
C GLN A 65 19.91 28.31 -10.85
N TYR A 66 19.12 28.38 -9.77
CA TYR A 66 18.68 29.63 -9.18
C TYR A 66 19.86 30.47 -8.67
N ASP A 67 20.79 29.87 -7.93
CA ASP A 67 21.97 30.56 -7.39
C ASP A 67 22.93 31.07 -8.48
N ALA A 68 22.96 30.40 -9.63
CA ALA A 68 23.80 30.76 -10.77
C ALA A 68 23.16 31.81 -11.71
N ALA A 69 21.90 32.17 -11.50
CA ALA A 69 21.19 33.12 -12.35
C ALA A 69 21.69 34.56 -12.13
N ASP A 70 21.70 35.36 -13.20
CA ASP A 70 22.00 36.80 -13.12
C ASP A 70 20.82 37.53 -12.45
N PRO A 71 21.02 38.22 -11.31
CA PRO A 71 19.95 38.89 -10.58
C PRO A 71 19.29 40.05 -11.36
N GLU A 72 19.92 40.57 -12.42
CA GLU A 72 19.37 41.66 -13.23
C GLU A 72 18.20 41.20 -14.13
N ASP A 73 18.05 39.88 -14.37
CA ASP A 73 16.90 39.32 -15.09
C ASP A 73 15.83 38.82 -14.11
N GLY A 74 14.94 39.74 -13.72
CA GLY A 74 13.85 39.45 -12.80
C GLY A 74 12.83 38.42 -13.33
N LEU A 75 12.64 38.30 -14.66
CA LEU A 75 11.71 37.31 -15.22
C LEU A 75 12.30 35.91 -15.10
N VAL A 76 13.57 35.72 -15.49
CA VAL A 76 14.27 34.44 -15.36
C VAL A 76 14.37 34.02 -13.90
N THR A 77 14.64 34.96 -12.99
CA THR A 77 14.69 34.69 -11.55
C THR A 77 13.35 34.17 -11.02
N SER A 78 12.23 34.80 -11.39
CA SER A 78 10.90 34.35 -10.96
C SER A 78 10.50 32.97 -11.50
N GLU A 79 10.89 32.64 -12.73
CA GLU A 79 10.66 31.31 -13.32
C GLU A 79 11.52 30.23 -12.63
N LEU A 80 12.79 30.52 -12.34
CA LEU A 80 13.67 29.59 -11.64
C LEU A 80 13.24 29.38 -10.19
N GLU A 81 12.74 30.41 -9.53
CA GLU A 81 12.10 30.29 -8.22
C GLU A 81 10.88 29.35 -8.30
N ALA A 82 10.00 29.53 -9.30
CA ALA A 82 8.85 28.66 -9.49
C ALA A 82 9.24 27.19 -9.74
N ARG A 83 10.29 26.94 -10.53
CA ARG A 83 10.82 25.58 -10.77
C ARG A 83 11.43 24.97 -9.51
N SER A 84 12.20 25.74 -8.76
CA SER A 84 12.77 25.30 -7.48
C SER A 84 11.67 24.95 -6.48
N ASN A 85 10.66 25.82 -6.34
CA ASN A 85 9.50 25.59 -5.49
C ASN A 85 8.70 24.34 -5.91
N ASN A 86 8.53 24.11 -7.21
CA ASN A 86 7.89 22.90 -7.71
C ASN A 86 8.69 21.63 -7.38
N ALA A 87 10.02 21.68 -7.52
CA ALA A 87 10.89 20.55 -7.19
C ALA A 87 10.86 20.23 -5.69
N LEU A 88 10.88 21.26 -4.82
CA LEU A 88 10.71 21.09 -3.37
C LEU A 88 9.33 20.54 -3.00
N ALA A 89 8.27 21.00 -3.67
CA ALA A 89 6.93 20.46 -3.48
C ALA A 89 6.85 18.97 -3.85
N HIS A 90 7.54 18.57 -4.94
CA HIS A 90 7.61 17.17 -5.34
C HIS A 90 8.37 16.32 -4.31
N VAL A 91 9.48 16.80 -3.75
CA VAL A 91 10.18 16.13 -2.64
C VAL A 91 9.21 15.91 -1.47
N GLY A 92 8.49 16.95 -1.05
CA GLY A 92 7.52 16.86 0.03
C GLY A 92 6.40 15.85 -0.24
N GLU A 93 5.92 15.74 -1.49
CA GLU A 93 4.94 14.73 -1.89
C GLU A 93 5.47 13.30 -1.70
N ILE A 94 6.71 13.04 -2.15
CA ILE A 94 7.33 11.72 -2.03
C ILE A 94 7.66 11.41 -0.57
N GLU A 95 8.15 12.37 0.22
CA GLU A 95 8.37 12.20 1.66
C GLU A 95 7.06 11.84 2.38
N ALA A 96 5.96 12.51 2.03
CA ALA A 96 4.65 12.18 2.58
C ALA A 96 4.20 10.76 2.18
N ARG A 97 4.51 10.30 0.96
CA ARG A 97 4.26 8.91 0.53
C ARG A 97 5.08 7.92 1.36
N VAL A 98 6.39 8.16 1.53
CA VAL A 98 7.28 7.33 2.35
C VAL A 98 6.77 7.25 3.80
N ALA A 99 6.45 8.39 4.41
CA ALA A 99 5.95 8.44 5.78
C ALA A 99 4.65 7.63 5.98
N ARG A 100 3.73 7.66 5.00
CA ARG A 100 2.51 6.84 5.04
C ARG A 100 2.82 5.35 5.04
N HIS A 101 3.76 4.89 4.21
CA HIS A 101 4.16 3.48 4.15
C HIS A 101 4.87 3.03 5.43
N GLN A 102 5.76 3.85 5.98
CA GLN A 102 6.45 3.57 7.25
C GLN A 102 5.46 3.51 8.43
N THR A 103 4.50 4.44 8.48
CA THR A 103 3.46 4.44 9.51
C THR A 103 2.57 3.20 9.40
N ALA A 104 2.21 2.79 8.18
CA ALA A 104 1.43 1.58 7.94
C ALA A 104 2.20 0.32 8.37
N GLY A 105 3.48 0.20 8.02
CA GLY A 105 4.34 -0.91 8.47
C GLY A 105 4.53 -0.94 9.99
N ALA A 106 4.74 0.22 10.62
CA ALA A 106 4.87 0.35 12.06
C ALA A 106 3.57 0.01 12.81
N ALA A 107 2.41 0.40 12.29
CA ALA A 107 1.11 0.05 12.89
C ALA A 107 0.86 -1.47 12.83
N ILE A 108 1.15 -2.11 11.69
CA ILE A 108 1.06 -3.57 11.53
C ILE A 108 1.96 -4.28 12.56
N ASN A 109 3.16 -3.77 12.80
CA ASN A 109 4.09 -4.33 13.79
C ASN A 109 3.74 -3.98 15.24
N SER A 110 3.10 -2.84 15.51
CA SER A 110 2.70 -2.43 16.87
C SER A 110 1.45 -3.17 17.37
N HIS A 111 0.49 -3.46 16.49
CA HIS A 111 -0.66 -4.31 16.81
C HIS A 111 -0.27 -5.73 17.27
N VAL A 112 0.94 -6.18 16.95
CA VAL A 112 1.53 -7.43 17.46
C VAL A 112 1.97 -7.32 18.91
N HIS A 113 2.57 -6.19 19.30
CA HIS A 113 3.16 -6.03 20.63
C HIS A 113 2.11 -5.84 21.75
N ILE A 114 0.89 -5.39 21.41
CA ILE A 114 -0.23 -5.28 22.35
C ILE A 114 -1.02 -6.61 22.45
N ALA A 115 -0.87 -7.53 21.48
CA ALA A 115 -1.58 -8.80 21.43
C ALA A 115 -0.85 -9.97 22.12
N ASP A 116 0.12 -9.71 23.01
CA ASP A 116 0.68 -10.74 23.88
C ASP A 116 -0.12 -10.84 25.19
N ARG A 117 -1.14 -11.70 25.16
CA ARG A 117 -1.47 -12.66 26.24
C ARG A 117 -2.67 -13.53 25.84
N ARG A 118 -2.38 -14.82 25.64
CA ARG A 118 -3.31 -15.97 25.68
C ARG A 118 -4.47 -15.96 24.68
N ALA A 119 -4.36 -16.73 23.60
CA ALA A 119 -5.38 -17.71 23.20
C ALA A 119 -4.95 -18.43 21.92
N CYS A 120 -4.48 -19.67 22.06
CA CYS A 120 -4.79 -20.66 21.04
C CYS A 120 -6.31 -20.88 21.13
N GLY A 121 -7.04 -20.47 20.08
CA GLY A 121 -8.45 -20.82 19.84
C GLY A 121 -9.50 -19.90 20.46
N LYS A 122 -9.95 -18.87 19.72
CA LYS A 122 -11.38 -18.53 19.54
C LYS A 122 -11.61 -17.89 18.16
N PRO A 123 -12.72 -18.21 17.46
CA PRO A 123 -12.95 -17.77 16.09
C PRO A 123 -13.35 -16.29 16.05
N SER A 124 -13.03 -15.68 14.91
CA SER A 124 -13.26 -14.30 14.49
C SER A 124 -14.74 -13.89 14.40
N GLN A 125 -15.50 -14.01 15.49
CA GLN A 125 -16.88 -13.53 15.64
C GLN A 125 -16.93 -12.00 15.72
N ARG A 126 -16.47 -11.31 14.66
CA ARG A 126 -16.83 -9.91 14.40
C ARG A 126 -16.68 -9.54 12.91
N MET A 127 -16.90 -10.50 12.02
CA MET A 127 -16.96 -10.26 10.56
C MET A 127 -18.23 -10.79 9.89
N ASP A 128 -19.20 -11.28 10.68
CA ASP A 128 -20.44 -11.87 10.15
C ASP A 128 -21.53 -10.80 9.88
N SER A 129 -21.53 -9.66 10.58
CA SER A 129 -22.68 -8.73 10.53
C SER A 129 -22.66 -7.68 9.39
N ALA A 130 -21.66 -7.70 8.51
CA ALA A 130 -21.60 -6.80 7.34
C ALA A 130 -21.95 -7.49 6.01
N ILE A 131 -21.89 -8.83 5.97
CA ILE A 131 -22.22 -9.63 4.77
C ILE A 131 -23.73 -9.95 4.73
N ASP A 132 -24.38 -10.08 5.89
CA ASP A 132 -25.80 -10.47 6.02
C ASP A 132 -26.83 -9.46 5.51
N ARG A 133 -26.45 -8.21 5.22
CA ARG A 133 -27.41 -7.18 4.74
C ARG A 133 -27.60 -7.11 3.22
N CYS A 134 -26.79 -7.82 2.42
CA CYS A 134 -26.64 -7.44 1.01
C CYS A 134 -27.21 -8.38 -0.06
N LYS A 135 -27.78 -9.57 0.21
CA LYS A 135 -28.30 -10.43 -0.90
C LYS A 135 -29.52 -11.31 -0.57
N ALA A 136 -30.55 -10.73 0.03
CA ALA A 136 -31.90 -11.26 -0.21
C ALA A 136 -32.21 -11.11 -1.72
N GLY A 137 -32.61 -12.20 -2.39
CA GLY A 137 -33.20 -12.13 -3.74
C GLY A 137 -32.75 -13.20 -4.75
N ASP A 138 -33.28 -14.43 -4.56
CA ASP A 138 -33.86 -15.32 -5.57
C ASP A 138 -33.04 -15.95 -6.73
N THR A 139 -32.84 -17.28 -6.57
CA THR A 139 -33.06 -18.46 -7.47
C THR A 139 -32.59 -18.42 -8.95
N HIS A 140 -31.82 -19.41 -9.48
CA HIS A 140 -32.30 -20.76 -9.83
C HIS A 140 -31.16 -21.78 -10.14
N ARG A 141 -31.22 -22.93 -9.44
CA ARG A 141 -31.14 -24.37 -9.84
C ARG A 141 -30.23 -24.92 -10.98
N ALA A 142 -29.48 -25.96 -10.55
CA ALA A 142 -29.10 -27.27 -11.16
C ALA A 142 -28.04 -27.36 -12.28
N HIS A 143 -27.04 -28.24 -12.10
CA HIS A 143 -27.05 -29.61 -12.65
C HIS A 143 -25.95 -30.49 -12.01
N ALA A 144 -26.31 -31.75 -11.73
CA ALA A 144 -25.45 -32.85 -11.27
C ALA A 144 -24.62 -33.42 -12.43
N HIS A 145 -23.39 -33.90 -12.23
CA HIS A 145 -22.96 -35.31 -12.05
C HIS A 145 -21.51 -35.42 -12.61
N PRO A 146 -20.81 -36.57 -12.51
CA PRO A 146 -21.12 -37.82 -11.80
C PRO A 146 -20.33 -38.03 -10.50
#